data_AF-A0A1Y3X3V7-F1
#
_entry.id   AF-A0A1Y3X3V7-F1
#
_cell.length_a   1.000
_cell.length_b   1.000
_cell.length_c   1.000
_cell.angle_alpha   90.00
_cell.angle_beta   90.00
_cell.angle_gamma   90.00
#
_symmetry.space_group_name_H-M   'P 1'
#
loop_
_entity.id
_entity.type
_entity.pdbx_description
1 polymer ?
#
loop_
_entity_poly.entity_id
_entity_poly.type
_entity_poly.pdbx_seq_one_letter_code
_entity_poly.pdbx_strand_id
1 'polypeptide(L)'
;MDLTQAATISFLKRGLLQIGFNFTLPPQESNQGPYIAKFPNVITIPPIGYPLNLFEAHIHSDTIVFNYTAQNGTKKEFRFSLAGFNEKYLEQFV
;
A
#
# COMPACT_ATOMS: atom_id res chain seq x y z
N MET A 1 22.47 -11.34 7.08
CA MET A 1 22.08 -10.01 6.57
C MET A 1 20.57 -10.01 6.52
N ASP A 2 19.91 -9.14 7.29
CA ASP A 2 18.45 -9.03 7.27
C ASP A 2 18.04 -8.41 5.93
N LEU A 3 17.39 -9.21 5.07
CA LEU A 3 16.99 -8.81 3.72
C LEU A 3 15.56 -8.26 3.71
N THR A 4 15.00 -7.86 4.86
CA THR A 4 13.69 -7.20 4.90
C THR A 4 13.73 -5.92 4.07
N GLN A 5 12.85 -5.86 3.07
CA GLN A 5 12.73 -4.71 2.20
C GLN A 5 11.69 -3.77 2.79
N ALA A 6 12.12 -2.56 3.16
CA ALA A 6 11.20 -1.52 3.59
C ALA A 6 10.35 -1.05 2.41
N ALA A 7 9.05 -0.99 2.63
CA ALA A 7 8.08 -0.46 1.70
C ALA A 7 7.12 0.49 2.43
N THR A 8 6.51 1.39 1.66
CA THR A 8 5.56 2.38 2.17
C THR A 8 4.32 2.37 1.29
N ILE A 9 3.16 2.39 1.92
CA ILE A 9 1.88 2.69 1.27
C ILE A 9 1.48 4.11 1.65
N SER A 10 1.13 4.91 0.66
CA SER A 10 0.65 6.28 0.84
C SER A 10 -0.67 6.47 0.11
N PHE A 11 -1.63 7.03 0.82
CA PHE A 11 -2.96 7.39 0.34
C PHE A 11 -2.97 8.89 0.08
N LEU A 12 -3.24 9.29 -1.17
CA LEU A 12 -3.22 10.68 -1.59
C LEU A 12 -4.58 11.11 -2.13
N LYS A 13 -4.88 12.38 -1.93
CA LYS A 13 -6.01 13.07 -2.53
C LYS A 13 -5.50 14.32 -3.21
N ARG A 14 -5.71 14.44 -4.52
CA ARG A 14 -5.27 15.56 -5.38
C ARG A 14 -3.77 15.83 -5.24
N GLY A 15 -2.97 14.76 -5.12
CA GLY A 15 -1.53 14.80 -4.92
C GLY A 15 -1.06 15.12 -3.50
N LEU A 16 -1.96 15.36 -2.55
CA LEU A 16 -1.63 15.63 -1.15
C LEU A 16 -1.72 14.33 -0.33
N LEU A 17 -0.67 14.04 0.45
CA LEU A 17 -0.65 12.92 1.38
C LEU A 17 -1.75 13.08 2.44
N GLN A 18 -2.65 12.10 2.50
CA GLN A 18 -3.68 12.01 3.55
C GLN A 18 -3.16 11.15 4.70
N ILE A 19 -2.69 9.95 4.38
CA ILE A 19 -2.18 8.99 5.35
C ILE A 19 -1.22 8.01 4.68
N GLY A 20 -0.31 7.44 5.44
CA GLY A 20 0.57 6.40 4.95
C GLY A 20 1.20 5.63 6.10
N PHE A 21 1.73 4.46 5.79
CA PHE A 21 2.42 3.63 6.75
C PHE A 21 3.55 2.86 6.08
N ASN A 22 4.56 2.56 6.89
CA ASN A 22 5.68 1.73 6.49
C ASN A 22 5.42 0.28 6.90
N PHE A 23 5.89 -0.65 6.09
CA PHE A 23 5.84 -2.07 6.37
C PHE A 23 7.10 -2.73 5.79
N THR A 24 7.43 -3.91 6.29
CA THR A 24 8.54 -4.70 5.79
C THR A 24 8.02 -5.87 4.98
N LEU A 25 8.60 -6.04 3.80
CA LEU A 25 8.40 -7.22 2.98
C LEU A 25 9.44 -8.26 3.40
N PRO A 26 9.04 -9.53 3.63
CA PRO A 26 10.00 -10.59 3.85
C PRO A 26 10.89 -10.75 2.60
N PRO A 27 12.10 -11.31 2.76
CA PRO A 27 12.97 -11.60 1.63
C PRO A 27 12.23 -12.51 0.64
N GLN A 28 12.14 -12.10 -0.62
CA GLN A 28 11.50 -12.90 -1.66
C GLN A 28 12.58 -13.73 -2.36
N GLU A 29 12.51 -15.06 -2.24
CA GLU A 29 13.34 -15.96 -3.03
C GLU A 29 12.83 -15.99 -4.48
N SER A 30 13.73 -16.12 -5.46
CA SER A 30 13.43 -16.00 -6.90
C SER A 30 12.36 -16.97 -7.42
N ASN A 31 12.02 -18.00 -6.64
CA ASN A 31 11.14 -19.11 -7.05
C ASN A 31 9.70 -19.01 -6.52
N GLN A 32 9.35 -17.97 -5.74
CA GLN A 32 8.12 -17.96 -4.94
C GLN A 32 6.89 -17.25 -5.58
N GLY A 33 6.95 -16.89 -6.86
CA GLY A 33 5.86 -16.17 -7.53
C GLY A 33 5.65 -14.76 -6.96
N PRO A 34 4.61 -14.02 -7.41
CA PRO A 34 4.38 -12.64 -6.97
C PRO A 34 4.01 -12.59 -5.48
N TYR A 35 4.66 -11.69 -4.73
CA TYR A 35 4.33 -11.47 -3.32
C TYR A 35 2.98 -10.76 -3.17
N ILE A 36 2.12 -11.26 -2.28
CA ILE A 36 0.84 -10.65 -1.94
C ILE A 36 0.91 -10.15 -0.50
N ALA A 37 0.97 -8.83 -0.33
CA ALA A 37 0.85 -8.20 0.99
C ALA A 37 -0.61 -8.24 1.46
N LYS A 38 -0.89 -8.95 2.54
CA LYS A 38 -2.23 -9.04 3.14
C LYS A 38 -2.27 -8.23 4.43
N PHE A 39 -3.18 -7.28 4.51
CA PHE A 39 -3.43 -6.47 5.70
C PHE A 39 -4.86 -6.69 6.20
N PRO A 40 -5.11 -6.72 7.51
CA PRO A 40 -6.47 -6.55 8.03
C PRO A 40 -6.98 -5.15 7.65
N ASN A 41 -8.31 -5.00 7.55
CA ASN A 41 -8.88 -3.70 7.17
C ASN A 41 -8.52 -2.58 8.16
N VAL A 42 -8.40 -2.90 9.45
CA VAL A 42 -7.93 -1.97 10.47
C VAL A 42 -6.53 -2.38 10.91
N ILE A 43 -5.55 -1.50 10.71
CA ILE A 43 -4.17 -1.69 11.16
C ILE A 43 -3.82 -0.66 12.23
N THR A 44 -2.88 -0.98 13.10
CA THR A 44 -2.33 -0.01 14.06
C THR A 44 -1.04 0.57 13.50
N ILE A 45 -0.93 1.89 13.39
CA ILE A 45 0.29 2.55 12.88
C ILE A 45 1.23 2.92 14.05
N PRO A 46 2.46 2.37 14.09
CA PRO A 46 3.48 2.80 15.05
C PRO A 46 4.04 4.19 14.68
N PRO A 47 4.56 4.96 15.65
CA PRO A 47 4.63 4.69 17.10
C PRO A 47 3.37 5.13 17.86
N ILE A 48 2.47 5.85 17.19
CA ILE A 48 1.37 6.60 17.79
C ILE A 48 0.20 5.70 18.24
N GLY A 49 0.11 4.48 17.73
CA GLY A 49 -0.88 3.49 18.16
C GLY A 49 -2.30 3.74 17.66
N TYR A 50 -2.50 4.67 16.72
CA TYR A 50 -3.82 4.95 16.17
C TYR A 50 -4.26 3.86 15.18
N PRO A 51 -5.53 3.43 15.23
CA PRO A 51 -6.10 2.57 14.22
C PRO A 51 -6.28 3.33 12.90
N LEU A 52 -5.80 2.74 11.81
CA LEU A 52 -6.08 3.14 10.44
C LEU A 52 -7.01 2.13 9.79
N ASN A 53 -8.16 2.59 9.33
CA ASN A 53 -9.05 1.85 8.45
C ASN A 53 -8.62 2.03 6.99
N LEU A 54 -8.08 0.98 6.39
CA LEU A 54 -7.55 0.99 5.02
C LEU A 54 -8.65 1.19 3.97
N PHE A 55 -9.84 0.64 4.19
CA PHE A 55 -10.99 0.85 3.30
C PHE A 55 -11.47 2.30 3.30
N GLU A 56 -11.53 2.93 4.47
CA GLU A 56 -11.87 4.35 4.60
C GLU A 56 -10.81 5.24 3.94
N ALA A 57 -9.52 4.96 4.18
CA ALA A 57 -8.42 5.65 3.52
C ALA A 57 -8.48 5.52 1.99
N HIS A 58 -8.86 4.34 1.48
CA HIS A 58 -9.10 4.11 0.06
C HIS A 58 -10.26 4.98 -0.47
N ILE A 59 -11.42 4.99 0.18
CA ILE A 59 -12.60 5.78 -0.25
C ILE A 59 -12.27 7.27 -0.35
N HIS A 60 -11.47 7.80 0.58
CA HIS A 60 -11.17 9.23 0.64
C HIS A 60 -10.02 9.68 -0.26
N SER A 61 -9.31 8.74 -0.89
CA SER A 61 -8.13 8.98 -1.73
C SER A 61 -8.47 8.83 -3.21
N ASP A 62 -7.73 9.53 -4.06
CA ASP A 62 -7.79 9.35 -5.52
C ASP A 62 -6.55 8.65 -6.08
N THR A 63 -5.53 8.44 -5.26
CA THR A 63 -4.29 7.75 -5.63
C THR A 63 -3.72 6.99 -4.43
N ILE A 64 -3.28 5.75 -4.66
CA ILE A 64 -2.43 5.00 -3.72
C ILE A 64 -1.03 4.90 -4.33
N VAL A 65 0.00 5.21 -3.55
CA VAL A 65 1.40 5.13 -3.97
C VAL A 65 2.12 4.08 -3.14
N PHE A 66 2.78 3.17 -3.82
CA PHE A 66 3.64 2.14 -3.24
C PHE A 66 5.09 2.51 -3.52
N ASN A 67 5.81 2.84 -2.46
CA ASN A 67 7.26 3.02 -2.53
C ASN A 67 7.93 1.76 -2.00
N TYR A 68 8.91 1.23 -2.74
CA TYR A 68 9.61 0.00 -2.35
C TYR A 68 11.05 0.02 -2.84
N THR A 69 11.90 -0.80 -2.23
CA THR A 69 13.27 -1.03 -2.69
C THR A 69 13.31 -2.35 -3.44
N ALA A 70 13.64 -2.33 -4.73
CA ALA A 70 13.79 -3.54 -5.53
C ALA A 70 14.99 -4.38 -5.06
N GLN A 71 15.04 -5.65 -5.45
CA GLN A 71 16.10 -6.59 -5.05
C GLN A 71 17.52 -6.09 -5.37
N ASN A 72 17.68 -5.29 -6.43
CA ASN A 72 18.96 -4.68 -6.81
C ASN A 72 19.28 -3.38 -6.04
N GLY A 73 18.54 -3.06 -4.98
CA GLY A 73 18.70 -1.85 -4.16
C GLY A 73 18.07 -0.58 -4.76
N THR A 74 17.46 -0.65 -5.94
CA THR A 74 16.85 0.52 -6.59
C THR A 74 15.53 0.89 -5.92
N LYS A 75 15.38 2.15 -5.51
CA LYS A 75 14.08 2.67 -5.06
C LYS A 75 13.12 2.78 -6.24
N LYS A 76 11.91 2.25 -6.07
CA LYS A 76 10.84 2.23 -7.06
C LYS A 76 9.57 2.81 -6.47
N GLU A 77 8.77 3.42 -7.34
CA GLU A 77 7.47 3.95 -7.03
C GLU A 77 6.46 3.33 -8.00
N PHE A 78 5.34 2.85 -7.47
CA PHE A 78 4.18 2.45 -8.26
C PHE A 78 2.98 3.28 -7.81
N ARG A 79 2.29 3.90 -8.78
CA ARG A 79 1.09 4.72 -8.52
C ARG A 79 -0.13 4.00 -9.03
N PHE A 80 -1.09 3.79 -8.15
CA PHE A 80 -2.39 3.24 -8.48
C PHE A 80 -3.44 4.35 -8.38
N SER A 81 -3.95 4.81 -9.52
CA SER A 81 -5.01 5.82 -9.54
C SER A 81 -6.35 5.18 -9.19
N LEU A 82 -7.04 5.77 -8.23
CA LEU A 82 -8.42 5.45 -7.84
C LEU A 82 -9.44 6.33 -8.57
N ALA A 83 -8.99 7.34 -9.34
CA ALA A 83 -9.84 8.31 -10.02
C ALA A 83 -10.76 7.74 -11.12
N GLY A 84 -10.69 6.43 -11.41
CA GLY A 84 -11.65 5.70 -12.25
C GLY A 84 -12.35 4.53 -11.53
N PHE A 85 -12.08 4.34 -10.24
CA PHE A 85 -12.66 3.25 -9.42
C PHE A 85 -13.98 3.66 -8.74
N ASN A 86 -14.24 4.97 -8.71
CA ASN A 86 -15.46 5.55 -8.20
C ASN A 86 -16.57 5.42 -9.25
N GLU A 87 -17.36 4.35 -9.16
CA GLU A 87 -18.84 4.33 -9.30
C GLU A 87 -19.41 2.94 -9.58
N LYS A 88 -18.64 1.98 -10.14
CA LYS A 88 -19.21 0.68 -10.57
C LYS A 88 -18.51 -0.59 -10.09
N TYR A 89 -17.46 -0.49 -9.25
CA TYR A 89 -16.73 -1.69 -8.85
C TYR A 89 -17.59 -2.69 -8.05
N LEU A 90 -18.42 -2.20 -7.12
CA LEU A 90 -19.34 -3.06 -6.36
C LEU A 90 -20.43 -3.70 -7.24
N GLU A 91 -20.83 -3.05 -8.34
CA GLU A 91 -21.81 -3.59 -9.30
C GLU A 91 -21.25 -4.74 -10.15
N GLN A 92 -19.92 -4.95 -10.18
CA GLN A 92 -19.30 -6.04 -10.94
C GLN A 92 -19.25 -7.38 -10.18
N PHE A 93 -19.61 -7.40 -8.89
CA PHE A 93 -19.59 -8.60 -8.05
C PHE A 93 -21.00 -9.08 -7.64
N VAL A 94 -22.06 -8.50 -8.22
CA VAL A 94 -23.46 -8.91 -8.03
C VAL A 94 -23.97 -9.62 -9.29
#